data_AF-A0A352RTM8-F1
#
_entry.id   AF-A0A352RTM8-F1
#
_cell.length_a   1.000
_cell.length_b   1.000
_cell.length_c   1.000
_cell.angle_alpha   90.00
_cell.angle_beta   90.00
_cell.angle_gamma   90.00
#
_symmetry.space_group_name_H-M   'P 1'
#
loop_
_entity.id
_entity.type
_entity.pdbx_description
1 polymer ?
#
loop_
_entity_poly.entity_id
_entity_poly.type
_entity_poly.pdbx_seq_one_letter_code
_entity_poly.pdbx_strand_id
1 'polypeptide(L)' 'MSSSQWSLTLKLVASPGVLSPLLANLLALQRAEEPETQVLLEEAAPENVLQGIGNGRYDLGITWT' A
#
# COMPACT_ATOMS: atom_id res chain seq x y z
N MET A 1 -9.52 -1.07 30.46
CA MET A 1 -8.51 -0.19 29.86
C MET A 1 -8.74 -0.22 28.36
N SER A 2 -9.28 0.85 27.78
CA SER A 2 -9.46 0.94 26.34
C SER A 2 -8.14 1.42 25.75
N SER A 3 -7.35 0.51 25.19
CA SER A 3 -6.26 0.90 24.31
C SER A 3 -6.90 1.52 23.09
N SER A 4 -6.77 2.83 22.92
CA SER A 4 -7.04 3.49 21.64
C SER A 4 -6.03 2.90 20.65
N GLN A 5 -6.45 1.88 19.92
CA GLN A 5 -5.64 1.19 18.94
C GLN A 5 -5.50 2.14 17.76
N TRP A 6 -4.35 2.81 17.66
CA TRP A 6 -4.06 3.63 16.49
C TRP A 6 -3.97 2.70 15.29
N SER A 7 -5.00 2.71 14.44
CA SER A 7 -4.94 2.04 13.14
C SER A 7 -3.97 2.80 12.25
N LEU A 8 -2.76 2.30 12.10
CA LEU A 8 -1.81 2.80 11.10
C LEU A 8 -2.34 2.39 9.72
N THR A 9 -2.53 3.36 8.83
CA THR A 9 -2.91 3.09 7.44
C THR A 9 -1.69 3.31 6.57
N LEU A 10 -1.26 2.24 5.92
CA LEU A 10 -0.20 2.21 4.93
C LEU A 10 -0.81 2.46 3.55
N LYS A 11 -0.49 3.60 2.93
CA LYS A 11 -0.94 3.97 1.59
C LYS A 11 0.02 3.43 0.54
N LEU A 12 -0.38 2.34 -0.10
CA LEU A 12 0.36 1.68 -1.16
C LEU A 12 -0.21 2.09 -2.52
N VAL A 13 0.65 2.57 -3.42
CA VAL A 13 0.29 2.80 -4.82
C VAL A 13 0.97 1.78 -5.73
N ALA A 14 0.24 1.25 -6.70
CA ALA A 14 0.76 0.36 -7.73
C ALA A 14 0.45 0.90 -9.12
N SER A 15 1.32 0.67 -10.11
CA SER A 15 0.99 1.01 -11.48
C SER A 15 0.19 -0.09 -12.21
N PRO A 16 -0.61 0.26 -13.24
CA PRO A 16 -1.44 -0.68 -14.00
C PRO A 16 -0.74 -1.95 -14.53
N GLY A 17 -1.04 -3.12 -13.96
CA GLY A 17 -0.39 -4.38 -14.35
C GLY A 17 0.71 -4.84 -13.38
N VAL A 18 1.01 -4.06 -12.34
CA VAL A 18 1.67 -4.56 -11.12
C VAL A 18 0.70 -5.34 -10.24
N LEU A 19 -0.61 -4.99 -10.30
CA LEU A 19 -1.66 -5.73 -9.62
C LEU A 19 -1.67 -7.19 -10.11
N SER A 20 -1.17 -8.07 -9.27
CA SER A 20 -0.88 -9.47 -9.62
C SER A 20 -1.27 -10.42 -8.49
N PRO A 21 -1.46 -11.72 -8.78
CA PRO A 21 -1.71 -12.72 -7.73
C PRO A 21 -0.60 -12.76 -6.67
N LEU A 22 0.65 -12.48 -7.05
CA LEU A 22 1.76 -12.38 -6.12
C LEU A 22 1.56 -11.23 -5.13
N LEU A 23 1.23 -10.03 -5.63
CA LEU A 23 0.96 -8.88 -4.76
C LEU A 23 -0.23 -9.15 -3.83
N ALA A 24 -1.30 -9.77 -4.36
CA ALA A 24 -2.45 -10.16 -3.56
C ALA A 24 -2.07 -11.13 -2.42
N ASN A 25 -1.22 -12.12 -2.70
CA ASN A 25 -0.71 -13.04 -1.68
C ASN A 25 0.12 -12.33 -0.61
N LEU A 26 0.99 -11.39 -1.01
CA LEU A 26 1.78 -10.61 -0.05
C LEU A 26 0.89 -9.75 0.85
N LEU A 27 -0.14 -9.12 0.30
CA LEU A 27 -1.12 -8.36 1.10
C LEU A 27 -1.93 -9.26 2.05
N ALA A 28 -2.27 -10.47 1.62
CA ALA A 28 -2.93 -11.45 2.49
C ALA A 28 -2.02 -11.88 3.65
N LEU A 29 -0.73 -12.10 3.39
CA LEU A 29 0.25 -12.41 4.43
C LEU A 29 0.43 -11.23 5.40
N GLN A 30 0.55 -10.00 4.89
CA GLN A 30 0.61 -8.80 5.72
C GLN A 30 -0.59 -8.71 6.66
N ARG A 31 -1.82 -8.93 6.16
CA ARG A 31 -3.02 -8.89 6.99
C ARG A 31 -3.03 -9.99 8.06
N ALA A 32 -2.44 -11.15 7.78
CA ALA A 32 -2.32 -12.23 8.75
C ALA A 32 -1.31 -11.92 9.86
N GLU A 33 -0.21 -11.23 9.52
CA GLU A 33 0.85 -10.87 10.48
C GLU A 33 0.52 -9.61 11.28
N GLU A 34 -0.01 -8.57 10.64
CA GLU A 34 -0.35 -7.28 11.25
C GLU A 34 -1.78 -6.84 10.89
N PRO A 35 -2.82 -7.48 11.45
CA PRO A 35 -4.22 -7.21 11.09
C PRO A 35 -4.68 -5.77 11.40
N GLU A 36 -3.99 -5.07 12.29
CA GLU A 36 -4.31 -3.72 12.74
C GLU A 36 -3.69 -2.63 11.86
N THR A 37 -2.70 -3.02 11.04
CA THR A 37 -2.11 -2.15 10.03
C THR A 37 -2.95 -2.28 8.76
N GLN A 38 -3.75 -1.25 8.46
CA GLN A 38 -4.57 -1.22 7.26
C GLN A 38 -3.69 -0.90 6.05
N VAL A 39 -3.88 -1.63 4.95
CA VAL A 39 -3.25 -1.28 3.67
C VAL A 39 -4.30 -0.73 2.72
N LEU A 40 -4.14 0.53 2.33
CA LEU A 40 -4.93 1.16 1.28
C LEU A 40 -4.15 1.03 -0.03
N LEU A 41 -4.64 0.18 -0.94
CA LEU A 41 -4.05 -0.02 -2.26
C LEU A 41 -4.77 0.85 -3.30
N GLU A 42 -4.01 1.71 -3.98
CA GLU A 42 -4.48 2.51 -5.10
C GLU A 42 -3.70 2.17 -6.38
N GLU A 43 -4.38 2.26 -7.53
CA GLU A 43 -3.71 2.16 -8.83
C GLU A 43 -3.48 3.56 -9.42
N ALA A 44 -2.27 3.84 -9.93
CA ALA A 44 -1.94 5.12 -10.57
C ALA A 44 -0.91 4.96 -11.69
N ALA A 45 -0.93 5.86 -12.68
CA ALA A 45 0.08 5.86 -13.74
C ALA A 45 1.53 5.96 -13.15
N PRO A 46 2.55 5.35 -13.77
CA PRO A 46 3.92 5.29 -13.24
C PRO A 46 4.49 6.66 -12.82
N GLU A 47 4.25 7.71 -13.61
CA GLU A 47 4.67 9.08 -13.31
C GLU A 47 4.02 9.64 -12.03
N ASN A 48 2.77 9.24 -11.78
CA ASN A 48 2.02 9.65 -10.59
C ASN A 48 2.42 8.86 -9.34
N VAL A 49 2.95 7.63 -9.50
CA VAL A 49 3.53 6.86 -8.40
C VAL A 49 4.72 7.61 -7.80
N LEU A 50 5.70 7.97 -8.64
CA LEU A 50 6.91 8.67 -8.18
C LEU A 50 6.59 10.05 -7.58
N GLN A 51 5.74 10.82 -8.25
CA GLN A 51 5.31 12.13 -7.75
C GLN A 51 4.55 12.01 -6.41
N GLY A 52 3.68 11.01 -6.29
CA GLY A 52 2.87 10.76 -5.09
C GLY A 52 3.67 10.30 -3.88
N ILE A 53 4.78 9.59 -4.09
CA ILE A 53 5.75 9.29 -3.02
C ILE A 53 6.50 10.57 -2.64
N GLY A 54 7.00 11.31 -3.62
CA GLY A 54 7.77 12.54 -3.37
C GLY A 54 7.00 13.63 -2.63
N ASN A 55 5.68 13.68 -2.75
CA ASN A 55 4.81 14.64 -2.05
C ASN A 55 4.11 14.08 -0.80
N GLY A 56 4.40 12.84 -0.40
CA GLY A 56 3.84 12.20 0.79
C GLY A 56 2.36 11.80 0.67
N ARG A 57 1.81 11.74 -0.55
CA ARG A 57 0.47 11.18 -0.81
C ARG A 57 0.45 9.68 -0.54
N TYR A 58 1.54 8.99 -0.87
CA TYR A 58 1.72 7.55 -0.67
C TYR A 58 2.92 7.28 0.23
N ASP A 59 2.87 6.18 0.97
CA ASP A 59 3.98 5.73 1.82
C ASP A 59 4.93 4.82 1.03
N LEU A 60 4.38 4.00 0.13
CA LEU A 60 5.10 3.01 -0.67
C LEU A 60 4.54 2.96 -2.10
N GLY A 61 5.41 2.73 -3.07
CA GLY A 61 5.05 2.65 -4.48
C GLY A 61 5.68 1.44 -5.16
N ILE A 62 4.92 0.72 -5.98
CA ILE A 62 5.42 -0.36 -6.83
C ILE A 62 5.12 0.00 -8.28
N THR A 63 6.17 0.17 -9.08
CA THR A 63 6.04 0.45 -10.51
C THR A 63 7.11 -0.28 -11.31
N TRP A 64 6.85 -0.51 -12.59
CA TRP A 64 7.91 -0.82 -13.55
C TRP A 64 8.66 0.45 -13.94
N THR A 65 9.92 0.27 -14.30
CA THR A 65 10.84 1.28 -14.83
C THR A 65 10.76 1.35 -16.34
#